data_AF-H9MDZ4-F1
#
_entry.id   AF-H9MDZ4-F1
#
_cell.length_a   1.000
_cell.length_b   1.000
_cell.length_c   1.000
_cell.angle_alpha   90.00
_cell.angle_beta   90.00
_cell.angle_gamma   90.00
#
_symmetry.space_group_name_H-M   'P 1'
#
loop_
_entity.id
_entity.type
_entity.pdbx_description
1 polymer ?
#
loop_
_entity_poly.entity_id
_entity_poly.type
_entity_poly.pdbx_seq_one_letter_code
_entity_poly.pdbx_strand_id
1 'polypeptide(L)'
;VKDGRQLRYTSADINPFVQPLMTNLFNALKLPESQENPYVMKCIMRVVGIADLTGDLTIGCLTGLTSILNEVCKNPKNPSFNHYLFESVAALMRRSCERDPGLIASFEANLFPVLQTILVHDVTEFVPYALQLLAQLIEINRPPLPTTY
;
A
#
# COMPACT_ATOMS: atom_id res chain seq x y z
N VAL A 1 -1.47 0.15 -20.39
CA VAL A 1 -1.48 -0.11 -21.85
C VAL A 1 -0.04 -0.13 -22.31
N LYS A 2 0.47 -1.26 -22.84
CA LYS A 2 1.86 -1.39 -23.31
C LYS A 2 1.87 -1.12 -24.81
N ASP A 3 2.83 -0.33 -25.28
CA ASP A 3 3.11 -0.14 -26.70
C ASP A 3 4.49 -0.75 -26.97
N GLY A 4 4.60 -1.72 -27.88
CA GLY A 4 5.89 -2.32 -28.23
C GLY A 4 6.75 -2.85 -27.07
N ARG A 5 6.14 -3.39 -26.00
CA ARG A 5 6.78 -3.87 -24.74
C ARG A 5 7.34 -2.79 -23.79
N GLN A 6 7.31 -1.51 -24.15
CA GLN A 6 7.70 -0.43 -23.25
C GLN A 6 6.49 0.15 -22.49
N LEU A 7 6.74 0.68 -21.30
CA LEU A 7 5.74 1.42 -20.54
C LEU A 7 5.47 2.74 -21.27
N ARG A 8 4.23 2.97 -21.70
CA ARG A 8 3.83 4.21 -22.39
C ARG A 8 3.96 5.45 -21.49
N TYR A 9 3.84 5.27 -20.19
CA TYR A 9 4.00 6.32 -19.19
C TYR A 9 5.11 5.92 -18.21
N THR A 10 5.96 6.88 -17.91
CA THR A 10 7.08 6.76 -16.98
C THR A 10 6.79 7.53 -15.69
N SER A 11 7.67 7.44 -14.69
CA SER A 11 7.52 8.23 -13.46
C SER A 11 7.54 9.73 -13.75
N ALA A 12 8.37 10.19 -14.70
CA ALA A 12 8.48 11.59 -15.11
C ALA A 12 7.15 12.18 -15.62
N ASP A 13 6.32 11.36 -16.27
CA ASP A 13 5.02 11.80 -16.80
C ASP A 13 3.96 11.96 -15.69
N ILE A 14 4.08 11.16 -14.61
CA ILE A 14 3.08 11.08 -13.54
C ILE A 14 3.43 11.99 -12.36
N ASN A 15 4.71 12.13 -12.03
CA ASN A 15 5.20 12.86 -10.86
C ASN A 15 4.63 14.30 -10.75
N PRO A 16 4.49 15.11 -11.82
CA PRO A 16 3.92 16.46 -11.70
C PRO A 16 2.47 16.49 -11.19
N PHE A 17 1.74 15.38 -11.34
CA PHE A 17 0.32 15.27 -10.99
C PHE A 17 0.08 14.29 -9.84
N VAL A 18 1.12 13.67 -9.28
CA VAL A 18 0.95 12.55 -8.34
C VAL A 18 0.19 12.95 -7.07
N GLN A 19 0.48 14.12 -6.52
CA GLN A 19 -0.19 14.60 -5.31
C GLN A 19 -1.70 14.80 -5.53
N PRO A 20 -2.17 15.64 -6.47
CA PRO A 20 -3.59 15.80 -6.71
C PRO A 20 -4.27 14.49 -7.17
N LEU A 21 -3.55 13.65 -7.93
CA LEU A 21 -4.07 12.34 -8.35
C LEU A 21 -4.34 11.42 -7.16
N MET A 22 -3.37 11.25 -6.27
CA MET A 22 -3.52 10.41 -5.08
C MET A 22 -4.60 10.95 -4.14
N THR A 23 -4.63 12.28 -3.91
CA THR A 23 -5.68 12.92 -3.11
C THR A 23 -7.07 12.63 -3.67
N ASN A 24 -7.27 12.79 -4.98
CA ASN A 24 -8.55 12.55 -5.62
C ASN A 24 -8.95 11.06 -5.60
N LEU A 25 -8.00 10.15 -5.80
CA LEU A 25 -8.26 8.71 -5.73
C LEU A 25 -8.67 8.26 -4.32
N PHE A 26 -8.00 8.74 -3.27
CA PHE A 26 -8.41 8.44 -1.89
C PHE A 26 -9.75 9.06 -1.55
N ASN A 27 -10.05 10.27 -2.03
CA ASN A 27 -11.36 10.88 -1.84
C ASN A 27 -12.46 10.15 -2.62
N ALA A 28 -12.14 9.59 -3.79
CA ALA A 28 -13.08 8.81 -4.57
C ALA A 28 -13.58 7.57 -3.81
N LEU A 29 -12.75 6.95 -2.96
CA LEU A 29 -13.15 5.82 -2.09
C LEU A 29 -14.01 6.24 -0.89
N LYS A 30 -14.10 7.54 -0.58
CA LYS A 30 -14.95 8.04 0.52
C LYS A 30 -16.39 8.30 0.09
N LEU A 31 -16.67 8.27 -1.21
CA LEU A 31 -18.01 8.50 -1.73
C LEU A 31 -18.93 7.32 -1.36
N PRO A 32 -20.24 7.53 -1.17
CA PRO A 32 -21.18 6.44 -0.94
C PRO A 32 -21.01 5.34 -2.00
N GLU A 33 -21.05 4.08 -1.56
CA GLU A 33 -20.96 2.88 -2.43
C GLU A 33 -19.61 2.67 -3.17
N SER A 34 -18.61 3.51 -2.90
CA SER A 34 -17.31 3.46 -3.56
C SER A 34 -16.18 2.86 -2.73
N GLN A 35 -16.44 2.55 -1.45
CA GLN A 35 -15.41 2.21 -0.44
C GLN A 35 -14.48 1.08 -0.88
N GLU A 36 -15.03 0.09 -1.58
CA GLU A 36 -14.29 -1.05 -2.10
C GLU A 36 -14.34 -1.12 -3.64
N ASN A 37 -14.33 0.04 -4.31
CA ASN A 37 -14.31 0.09 -5.76
C ASN A 37 -12.97 -0.47 -6.31
N PRO A 38 -12.95 -1.65 -6.94
CA PRO A 38 -11.70 -2.32 -7.32
C PRO A 38 -10.93 -1.54 -8.41
N TYR A 39 -11.62 -0.74 -9.23
CA TYR A 39 -10.97 0.05 -10.27
C TYR A 39 -10.19 1.24 -9.71
N VAL A 40 -10.73 1.88 -8.67
CA VAL A 40 -10.04 2.97 -7.97
C VAL A 40 -8.81 2.43 -7.25
N MET A 41 -8.94 1.32 -6.53
CA MET A 41 -7.78 0.69 -5.86
C MET A 41 -6.74 0.18 -6.85
N LYS A 42 -7.16 -0.38 -7.98
CA LYS A 42 -6.25 -0.75 -9.07
C LYS A 42 -5.51 0.45 -9.63
N CYS A 43 -6.18 1.61 -9.75
CA CYS A 43 -5.53 2.85 -10.17
C CYS A 43 -4.47 3.28 -9.17
N ILE A 44 -4.81 3.30 -7.87
CA ILE A 44 -3.86 3.61 -6.79
C ILE A 44 -2.63 2.68 -6.86
N MET A 45 -2.84 1.37 -6.97
CA MET A 45 -1.77 0.38 -7.11
C MET A 45 -0.84 0.69 -8.30
N ARG A 46 -1.41 1.09 -9.43
CA ARG A 46 -0.63 1.44 -10.64
C ARG A 46 0.16 2.73 -10.46
N VAL A 47 -0.42 3.73 -9.81
CA VAL A 47 0.27 5.00 -9.52
C VAL A 47 1.43 4.75 -8.56
N VAL A 48 1.20 4.03 -7.46
CA VAL A 48 2.26 3.65 -6.49
C VAL A 48 3.39 2.86 -7.17
N GLY A 49 3.05 1.96 -8.10
CA GLY A 49 4.05 1.16 -8.81
C GLY A 49 4.91 1.94 -9.81
N ILE A 50 4.48 3.12 -10.26
CA ILE A 50 5.18 3.90 -11.29
C ILE A 50 5.78 5.19 -10.72
N ALA A 51 5.04 5.91 -9.88
CA ALA A 51 5.43 7.22 -9.38
C ALA A 51 6.66 7.15 -8.43
N ASP A 52 7.33 8.29 -8.33
CA ASP A 52 8.43 8.51 -7.39
C ASP A 52 7.89 9.21 -6.14
N LEU A 53 7.24 8.43 -5.27
CA LEU A 53 6.77 8.93 -3.98
C LEU A 53 7.97 9.10 -3.03
N THR A 54 8.13 10.30 -2.47
CA THR A 54 9.23 10.65 -1.56
C THR A 54 8.73 11.49 -0.40
N GLY A 55 9.39 11.39 0.76
CA GLY A 55 9.10 12.20 1.94
C GLY A 55 7.63 12.14 2.36
N ASP A 56 7.01 13.32 2.53
CA ASP A 56 5.63 13.47 3.02
C ASP A 56 4.59 12.78 2.13
N LEU A 57 4.82 12.69 0.81
CA LEU A 57 3.90 12.01 -0.10
C LEU A 57 3.85 10.51 0.17
N THR A 58 4.99 9.90 0.51
CA THR A 58 5.07 8.48 0.89
C THR A 58 4.30 8.25 2.19
N ILE A 59 4.54 9.07 3.20
CA ILE A 59 3.87 8.95 4.50
C ILE A 59 2.36 9.16 4.35
N GLY A 60 1.92 10.18 3.62
CA GLY A 60 0.51 10.41 3.36
C GLY A 60 -0.16 9.24 2.61
N CYS A 61 0.54 8.65 1.64
CA CYS A 61 0.05 7.46 0.94
C CYS A 61 -0.04 6.23 1.87
N LEU A 62 0.98 6.00 2.71
CA LEU A 62 1.00 4.92 3.69
C LEU A 62 -0.15 5.04 4.69
N THR A 63 -0.37 6.24 5.25
CA THR A 63 -1.47 6.49 6.17
C THR A 63 -2.83 6.27 5.49
N GLY A 64 -2.99 6.72 4.24
CA GLY A 64 -4.21 6.50 3.46
C GLY A 64 -4.50 5.02 3.22
N LEU A 65 -3.51 4.26 2.75
CA LEU A 65 -3.64 2.82 2.51
C LEU A 65 -3.90 2.04 3.81
N THR A 66 -3.20 2.38 4.89
CA THR A 66 -3.37 1.74 6.21
C THR A 66 -4.77 2.01 6.77
N SER A 67 -5.30 3.22 6.60
CA SER A 67 -6.67 3.54 7.00
C SER A 67 -7.70 2.69 6.25
N ILE A 68 -7.54 2.52 4.92
CA ILE A 68 -8.42 1.66 4.13
C ILE A 68 -8.29 0.20 4.59
N LEU A 69 -7.07 -0.27 4.83
CA LEU A 69 -6.81 -1.64 5.28
C LEU A 69 -7.51 -1.95 6.60
N ASN A 70 -7.49 -1.01 7.56
CA ASN A 70 -8.21 -1.15 8.82
C ASN A 70 -9.74 -1.25 8.64
N GLU A 71 -10.32 -0.49 7.71
CA GLU A 71 -11.77 -0.58 7.44
C GLU A 71 -12.15 -1.88 6.74
N VAL A 72 -11.35 -2.31 5.75
CA VAL A 72 -11.58 -3.55 5.01
C VAL A 72 -11.45 -4.77 5.93
N CYS A 73 -10.54 -4.76 6.91
CA CYS A 73 -10.40 -5.85 7.89
C CYS A 73 -11.66 -6.07 8.73
N LYS A 74 -12.53 -5.06 8.89
CA LYS A 74 -13.77 -5.19 9.65
C LYS A 74 -14.87 -5.90 8.87
N ASN A 75 -14.92 -5.69 7.55
CA ASN A 75 -15.96 -6.25 6.68
C ASN A 75 -15.50 -6.27 5.22
N PRO A 76 -14.70 -7.27 4.82
CA PRO A 76 -14.21 -7.39 3.46
C PRO A 76 -15.34 -7.83 2.51
N LYS A 77 -15.54 -7.11 1.40
CA LYS A 77 -16.62 -7.39 0.44
C LYS A 77 -16.10 -7.74 -0.95
N ASN A 78 -14.97 -7.18 -1.35
CA ASN A 78 -14.45 -7.34 -2.70
C ASN A 78 -13.01 -7.91 -2.74
N PRO A 79 -12.81 -9.18 -3.12
CA PRO A 79 -11.49 -9.80 -3.11
C PRO A 79 -10.52 -9.18 -4.13
N SER A 80 -11.01 -8.61 -5.24
CA SER A 80 -10.15 -7.91 -6.19
C SER A 80 -9.64 -6.58 -5.62
N PHE A 81 -10.50 -5.87 -4.89
CA PHE A 81 -10.11 -4.66 -4.16
C PHE A 81 -9.04 -5.00 -3.12
N ASN A 82 -9.30 -6.02 -2.30
CA ASN A 82 -8.39 -6.46 -1.23
C ASN A 82 -7.01 -6.81 -1.79
N HIS A 83 -6.97 -7.59 -2.87
CA HIS A 83 -5.72 -7.93 -3.55
C HIS A 83 -4.95 -6.68 -4.00
N TYR A 84 -5.61 -5.74 -4.68
CA TYR A 84 -4.95 -4.50 -5.11
C TYR A 84 -4.51 -3.61 -3.94
N LEU A 85 -5.23 -3.64 -2.81
CA LEU A 85 -4.86 -2.92 -1.61
C LEU A 85 -3.56 -3.45 -1.01
N PHE A 86 -3.47 -4.76 -0.78
CA PHE A 86 -2.24 -5.37 -0.25
C PHE A 86 -1.05 -5.20 -1.18
N GLU A 87 -1.25 -5.39 -2.50
CA GLU A 87 -0.21 -5.13 -3.50
C GLU A 87 0.27 -3.67 -3.49
N SER A 88 -0.65 -2.71 -3.25
CA SER A 88 -0.28 -1.30 -3.14
C SER A 88 0.60 -1.04 -1.92
N VAL A 89 0.28 -1.65 -0.78
CA VAL A 89 1.08 -1.54 0.45
C VAL A 89 2.46 -2.16 0.26
N ALA A 90 2.52 -3.39 -0.27
CA ALA A 90 3.77 -4.09 -0.54
C ALA A 90 4.68 -3.33 -1.52
N ALA A 91 4.10 -2.78 -2.59
CA ALA A 91 4.82 -1.99 -3.59
C ALA A 91 5.34 -0.67 -3.02
N LEU A 92 4.53 0.04 -2.23
CA LEU A 92 4.94 1.27 -1.57
C LEU A 92 6.12 0.99 -0.62
N MET A 93 5.98 -0.01 0.24
CA MET A 93 7.00 -0.38 1.23
C MET A 93 8.33 -0.71 0.57
N ARG A 94 8.33 -1.58 -0.45
CA ARG A 94 9.53 -1.93 -1.19
C ARG A 94 10.23 -0.71 -1.75
N ARG A 95 9.51 0.08 -2.56
CA ARG A 95 10.10 1.19 -3.32
C ARG A 95 10.56 2.32 -2.41
N SER A 96 9.83 2.57 -1.33
CA SER A 96 10.16 3.63 -0.38
C SER A 96 11.37 3.25 0.48
N CYS A 97 11.41 2.03 1.02
CA CYS A 97 12.52 1.60 1.87
C CYS A 97 13.81 1.29 1.09
N GLU A 98 13.71 0.88 -0.19
CA GLU A 98 14.87 0.77 -1.08
C GLU A 98 15.56 2.14 -1.30
N ARG A 99 14.81 3.24 -1.26
CA ARG A 99 15.33 4.61 -1.43
C ARG A 99 15.74 5.26 -0.12
N ASP A 100 14.91 5.12 0.90
CA ASP A 100 15.11 5.68 2.23
C ASP A 100 14.82 4.62 3.30
N PRO A 101 15.87 3.89 3.75
CA PRO A 101 15.75 2.91 4.81
C PRO A 101 15.23 3.49 6.14
N GLY A 102 15.32 4.81 6.36
CA GLY A 102 14.79 5.46 7.56
C GLY A 102 13.27 5.37 7.68
N LEU A 103 12.56 5.13 6.59
CA LEU A 103 11.10 5.02 6.56
C LEU A 103 10.57 3.70 7.13
N ILE A 104 11.42 2.67 7.29
CA ILE A 104 11.01 1.34 7.75
C ILE A 104 10.25 1.44 9.09
N ALA A 105 10.76 2.23 10.04
CA ALA A 105 10.09 2.42 11.34
C ALA A 105 8.68 3.01 11.20
N SER A 106 8.44 3.86 10.19
CA SER A 106 7.10 4.39 9.91
C SER A 106 6.18 3.32 9.31
N PHE A 107 6.70 2.45 8.44
CA PHE A 107 5.95 1.30 7.94
C PHE A 107 5.58 0.33 9.06
N GLU A 108 6.53 -0.04 9.92
CA GLU A 108 6.27 -0.91 11.09
C GLU A 108 5.20 -0.31 12.01
N ALA A 109 5.34 0.97 12.37
CA ALA A 109 4.39 1.65 13.25
C ALA A 109 2.95 1.70 12.69
N ASN A 110 2.80 1.82 11.36
CA ASN A 110 1.48 1.86 10.72
C ASN A 110 0.92 0.46 10.44
N LEU A 111 1.75 -0.49 10.02
CA LEU A 111 1.30 -1.79 9.54
C LEU A 111 1.18 -2.84 10.65
N PHE A 112 2.06 -2.85 11.66
CA PHE A 112 2.00 -3.88 12.70
C PHE A 112 0.66 -3.97 13.43
N PRO A 113 -0.01 -2.86 13.82
CA PRO A 113 -1.31 -2.96 14.51
C PRO A 113 -2.38 -3.70 13.68
N VAL A 114 -2.45 -3.42 12.37
CA VAL A 114 -3.45 -4.05 11.50
C VAL A 114 -3.07 -5.48 11.12
N LEU A 115 -1.78 -5.76 10.94
CA LEU A 115 -1.27 -7.12 10.72
C LEU A 115 -1.52 -8.02 11.93
N GLN A 116 -1.27 -7.52 13.14
CA GLN A 116 -1.61 -8.22 14.38
C GLN A 116 -3.12 -8.46 14.48
N THR A 117 -3.94 -7.46 14.15
CA THR A 117 -5.40 -7.60 14.14
C THR A 117 -5.86 -8.72 13.22
N ILE A 118 -5.30 -8.83 12.01
CA ILE A 118 -5.60 -9.90 11.04
C ILE A 118 -5.24 -11.27 11.62
N LEU A 119 -4.07 -11.40 12.23
CA LEU A 119 -3.57 -12.67 12.75
C LEU A 119 -4.29 -13.11 14.04
N VAL A 120 -4.56 -12.18 14.96
CA VAL A 120 -5.20 -12.47 16.25
C VAL A 120 -6.68 -12.79 16.09
N HIS A 121 -7.39 -12.07 15.22
CA HIS A 121 -8.81 -12.33 14.95
C HIS A 121 -9.04 -13.38 13.87
N ASP A 122 -7.98 -14.02 13.37
CA ASP A 122 -8.02 -15.05 12.33
C ASP A 122 -8.88 -14.64 11.12
N VAL A 123 -8.59 -13.46 10.56
CA VAL A 123 -9.21 -13.00 9.31
C VAL A 123 -8.60 -13.81 8.17
N THR A 124 -9.05 -15.05 8.03
CA THR A 124 -8.42 -16.12 7.23
C THR A 124 -8.06 -15.72 5.81
N GLU A 125 -8.91 -14.93 5.14
CA GLU A 125 -8.66 -14.45 3.77
C GLU A 125 -7.48 -13.48 3.66
N PHE A 126 -7.09 -12.83 4.76
CA PHE A 126 -5.99 -11.86 4.83
C PHE A 126 -4.72 -12.42 5.47
N VAL A 127 -4.79 -13.57 6.14
CA VAL A 127 -3.60 -14.21 6.75
C VAL A 127 -2.45 -14.37 5.75
N PRO A 128 -2.64 -14.86 4.50
CA PRO A 128 -1.54 -15.00 3.54
C PRO A 128 -0.88 -13.65 3.21
N TYR A 129 -1.68 -12.59 3.05
CA TYR A 129 -1.18 -11.26 2.77
C TYR A 129 -0.46 -10.65 3.96
N ALA A 130 -0.97 -10.88 5.18
CA ALA A 130 -0.35 -10.38 6.39
C ALA A 130 1.04 -10.99 6.59
N LEU A 131 1.15 -12.31 6.41
CA LEU A 131 2.43 -13.02 6.48
C LEU A 131 3.40 -12.56 5.38
N GLN A 132 2.92 -12.30 4.16
CA GLN A 132 3.73 -11.75 3.08
C GLN A 132 4.31 -10.38 3.44
N LEU A 133 3.49 -9.47 3.98
CA LEU A 133 3.96 -8.14 4.39
C LEU A 133 4.94 -8.20 5.56
N LEU A 134 4.72 -9.09 6.54
CA LEU A 134 5.67 -9.32 7.63
C LEU A 134 7.00 -9.86 7.12
N ALA A 135 6.98 -10.86 6.24
CA ALA A 135 8.19 -11.39 5.61
C ALA A 135 8.97 -10.28 4.88
N GLN A 136 8.26 -9.44 4.12
CA GLN A 136 8.88 -8.33 3.40
C GLN A 136 9.48 -7.28 4.35
N LEU A 137 8.81 -6.97 5.47
CA LEU A 137 9.35 -6.08 6.51
C LEU A 137 10.64 -6.63 7.12
N ILE A 138 10.70 -7.95 7.37
CA ILE A 138 11.91 -8.63 7.86
C ILE A 138 13.03 -8.58 6.81
N GLU A 139 12.73 -8.86 5.54
CA GLU A 139 13.71 -8.87 4.44
C GLU A 139 14.35 -7.50 4.21
N ILE A 140 13.56 -6.42 4.36
CA ILE A 140 14.03 -5.05 4.18
C ILE A 140 14.86 -4.58 5.39
N ASN A 141 14.54 -5.06 6.60
CA ASN A 141 15.30 -4.76 7.80
C ASN A 141 16.65 -5.48 7.78
N ARG A 142 17.75 -4.70 7.82
CA ARG A 142 19.08 -5.28 7.98
C ARG A 142 19.30 -5.70 9.43
N PRO A 143 19.93 -6.86 9.69
CA PRO A 143 20.24 -7.27 11.07
C PRO A 143 21.12 -6.23 11.80
N PRO A 144 20.97 -6.07 13.13
CA PRO A 144 20.06 -6.80 14.01
C PRO A 144 18.61 -6.31 13.93
N LEU A 145 17.65 -7.24 13.96
CA LEU A 145 16.22 -6.92 13.93
C LEU A 145 15.77 -6.28 15.26
N PRO A 146 14.80 -5.34 15.24
CA PRO A 146 14.14 -4.83 16.45
C PRO A 146 13.41 -5.94 17.23
N THR A 147 13.18 -5.74 18.53
CA THR A 147 12.45 -6.67 19.41
C THR A 147 10.95 -6.81 19.10
N THR A 148 10.45 -6.08 18.11
CA THR A 148 9.02 -6.04 17.75
C THR A 148 8.61 -7.23 16.87
N TYR A 149 9.58 -7.96 16.30
CA TYR A 149 9.38 -9.17 15.51
C TYR A 149 9.30 -10.44 16.36
#